data_AF-A0A654DE75-F1
#
_entry.id   AF-A0A654DE75-F1
#
_cell.length_a   1.000
_cell.length_b   1.000
_cell.length_c   1.000
_cell.angle_alpha   90.00
_cell.angle_beta   90.00
_cell.angle_gamma   90.00
#
_symmetry.space_group_name_H-M   'P 1'
#
loop_
_entity.id
_entity.type
_entity.pdbx_description
1 polymer ?
#
loop_
_entity_poly.entity_id
_entity_poly.type
_entity_poly.pdbx_seq_one_letter_code
_entity_poly.pdbx_strand_id
1 'polypeptide(L)' 'MKVFITGASGFIGSAVVQEMIDAGHQVSGLARSEKSAEIITNLGAQVIRGDLV' A
#
# COMPACT_ATOMS: atom_id res chain seq x y z
N MET A 1 7.32 10.62 6.62
CA MET A 1 7.23 9.69 7.78
C MET A 1 7.09 8.26 7.26
N LYS A 2 7.10 7.22 8.11
CA LYS A 2 6.80 5.84 7.70
C LYS A 2 5.32 5.55 7.96
N VAL A 3 4.58 5.16 6.92
CA VAL A 3 3.12 4.92 6.97
C VAL A 3 2.84 3.49 6.53
N PHE A 4 2.11 2.74 7.35
CA PHE A 4 1.66 1.40 7.03
C PHE A 4 0.15 1.41 6.78
N ILE A 5 -0.28 0.92 5.61
CA ILE A 5 -1.68 0.95 5.18
C ILE A 5 -2.20 -0.47 4.96
N THR A 6 -3.21 -0.84 5.74
CA THR A 6 -4.01 -2.04 5.50
C THR A 6 -5.05 -1.77 4.40
N GLY A 7 -5.26 -2.71 3.48
CA GLY A 7 -6.18 -2.49 2.36
C GLY A 7 -5.62 -1.54 1.28
N ALA A 8 -4.29 -1.38 1.21
CA ALA A 8 -3.59 -0.48 0.29
C ALA A 8 -3.89 -0.74 -1.20
N SER A 9 -4.29 -1.96 -1.58
CA SER A 9 -4.68 -2.30 -2.95
C SER A 9 -6.17 -2.04 -3.27
N GLY A 10 -6.96 -1.56 -2.32
CA GLY A 10 -8.39 -1.30 -2.49
C GLY A 10 -8.66 0.10 -3.03
N PHE A 11 -9.90 0.38 -3.46
CA PHE A 11 -10.29 1.64 -4.10
C PHE A 11 -9.90 2.90 -3.29
N ILE A 12 -10.20 2.92 -2.00
CA ILE A 12 -9.83 4.04 -1.11
C ILE A 12 -8.34 3.96 -0.77
N GLY A 13 -7.85 2.77 -0.42
CA GLY A 13 -6.47 2.56 0.01
C GLY A 13 -5.45 3.01 -1.03
N SER A 14 -5.71 2.79 -2.33
CA SER A 14 -4.82 3.21 -3.40
C SER A 14 -4.74 4.73 -3.54
N ALA A 15 -5.85 5.44 -3.34
CA ALA A 15 -5.86 6.90 -3.37
C ALA A 15 -5.05 7.47 -2.19
N VAL A 16 -5.23 6.90 -0.99
CA VAL A 16 -4.48 7.30 0.20
C VAL A 16 -2.98 7.00 0.03
N VAL A 17 -2.61 5.84 -0.53
CA VAL A 17 -1.20 5.52 -0.82
C VAL A 17 -0.58 6.59 -1.71
N GLN A 18 -1.25 6.98 -2.79
CA GLN A 18 -0.75 7.99 -3.70
C GLN A 18 -0.57 9.35 -3.00
N GLU A 19 -1.58 9.80 -2.26
CA GLU A 19 -1.51 11.06 -1.51
C GLU A 19 -0.35 11.07 -0.49
N MET A 20 -0.14 9.97 0.23
CA MET A 20 0.94 9.86 1.21
C MET A 20 2.32 9.86 0.55
N ILE A 21 2.45 9.22 -0.62
CA ILE A 21 3.70 9.24 -1.39
C ILE A 21 3.98 10.66 -1.91
N ASP A 22 2.96 11.32 -2.47
CA ASP A 22 3.06 12.69 -2.99
C ASP A 22 3.43 13.69 -1.87
N ALA A 23 2.97 13.43 -0.64
CA ALA A 23 3.36 14.15 0.56
C ALA A 23 4.79 13.82 1.08
N GLY A 24 5.55 13.01 0.35
CA GLY A 24 6.93 12.65 0.68
C GLY A 24 7.07 11.62 1.81
N HIS A 25 6.04 10.80 2.04
CA HIS A 25 6.11 9.73 3.05
C HIS A 25 6.60 8.41 2.45
N GLN A 26 7.26 7.60 3.28
CA GLN A 26 7.59 6.21 2.95
C GLN A 26 6.37 5.35 3.28
N VAL A 27 5.77 4.75 2.27
CA VAL A 27 4.53 3.99 2.42
C VAL A 27 4.81 2.50 2.26
N SER A 28 4.24 1.71 3.16
CA SER A 28 4.19 0.25 3.07
C SER A 28 2.73 -0.22 3.09
N GLY A 29 2.37 -1.14 2.20
CA GLY A 29 1.01 -1.67 2.08
C GLY A 29 0.94 -3.17 2.38
N LEU A 30 -0.09 -3.61 3.12
CA LEU A 30 -0.36 -5.03 3.35
C LEU A 30 -1.01 -5.67 2.10
N ALA A 31 -0.43 -6.78 1.63
CA ALA A 31 -0.96 -7.57 0.52
C ALA A 31 -1.19 -9.03 0.92
N ARG A 32 -2.44 -9.48 0.79
CA ARG A 32 -2.84 -10.88 0.98
C ARG A 32 -2.66 -11.77 -0.25
N SER A 33 -2.43 -11.18 -1.43
CA SER A 33 -2.30 -11.89 -2.71
C SER A 33 -1.30 -11.21 -3.63
N GLU A 34 -0.80 -11.91 -4.65
CA GLU A 34 0.09 -11.35 -5.67
C GLU A 34 -0.54 -10.17 -6.40
N LYS A 35 -1.82 -10.28 -6.77
CA LYS A 35 -2.55 -9.18 -7.40
C LYS A 35 -2.55 -7.92 -6.53
N SER A 36 -2.77 -8.08 -5.22
CA SER A 36 -2.70 -6.94 -4.29
C SER A 36 -1.28 -6.37 -4.19
N ALA A 37 -0.26 -7.22 -4.19
CA ALA A 37 1.14 -6.81 -4.15
C ALA A 37 1.56 -6.03 -5.41
N GLU A 38 1.13 -6.47 -6.59
CA GLU A 38 1.38 -5.76 -7.86
C GLU A 38 0.77 -4.36 -7.84
N ILE A 39 -0.49 -4.23 -7.39
CA ILE A 39 -1.14 -2.91 -7.27
C ILE A 39 -0.33 -1.99 -6.35
N ILE A 40 0.06 -2.48 -5.16
CA ILE A 40 0.82 -1.68 -4.18
C ILE A 40 2.20 -1.28 -4.72
N THR A 41 2.88 -2.20 -5.41
CA THR A 41 4.17 -1.93 -6.06
C THR A 41 4.03 -0.87 -7.15
N ASN A 42 2.99 -0.96 -7.98
CA ASN A 42 2.73 -0.02 -9.07
C ASN A 42 2.40 1.39 -8.56
N LEU A 43 1.86 1.51 -7.34
CA LEU A 43 1.66 2.79 -6.66
C LEU A 43 2.96 3.38 -6.09
N GLY A 44 4.07 2.63 -6.10
CA GLY A 44 5.36 3.07 -5.54
C GLY A 44 5.51 2.79 -4.04
N ALA A 45 4.61 2.01 -3.43
CA ALA A 45 4.69 1.61 -2.03
C ALA A 45 5.42 0.27 -1.85
N GLN A 46 6.05 0.08 -0.70
CA GLN A 46 6.65 -1.20 -0.32
C GLN A 46 5.56 -2.22 0.02
N VAL A 47 5.65 -3.42 -0.53
CA VAL A 47 4.73 -4.51 -0.19
C VAL A 47 5.17 -5.22 1.09
N ILE A 48 4.21 -5.43 2.00
CA ILE A 48 4.33 -6.36 3.12
C ILE A 48 3.34 -7.49 2.88
N ARG A 49 3.83 -8.72 2.77
CA ARG A 49 2.97 -9.92 2.61
C ARG A 49 2.39 -10.35 3.94
N GLY A 50 1.09 -10.58 3.98
CA GLY A 50 0.40 -11.07 5.18
C GLY A 50 -1.11 -10.86 5.11
N ASP A 51 -1.78 -11.24 6.18
CA ASP A 51 -3.21 -11.01 6.40
C ASP A 51 -3.45 -10.65 7.88
N LEU A 52 -4.64 -10.18 8.23
CA LEU A 52 -5.03 -9.76 9.58
C LEU A 52 -5.75 -10.85 10.39
N VAL A 53 -5.83 -12.06 9.84
CA VAL A 53 -6.49 -13.23 10.43
C VAL A 53 -5.49 -14.30 10.86
#